data_AF-A0A1G4BQJ8-F1
#
_entry.id   AF-A0A1G4BQJ8-F1
#
_cell.length_a   1.000
_cell.length_b   1.000
_cell.length_c   1.000
_cell.angle_alpha   90.00
_cell.angle_beta   90.00
_cell.angle_gamma   90.00
#
_symmetry.space_group_name_H-M   'P 1'
#
loop_
_entity.id
_entity.type
_entity.pdbx_description
1 polymer ?
#
loop_
_entity_poly.entity_id
_entity_poly.type
_entity_poly.pdbx_seq_one_letter_code
_entity_poly.pdbx_strand_id
1 'polypeptide(L)'
;MWSQSDDTRYARKPGDQVLDQLIMVSLRTIIVAWKLLWQPYAFLDAVHENEANSGARAEVAFANIAFTLSQISRVVASNCVVAGIDLATLLARWFTIRCGGYFAIVLCFVMSPVVSAQQRWQFCDCGRQPQRLPRSAHGNQVCADYVLTRKRAIKLTDVYGNSPASIYWYTRGWNWRVAVSWLLGACMFPG
;
A
#
# COMPACT_ATOMS: atom_id res chain seq x y z
N MET A 1 0.75 -11.17 0.82
CA MET A 1 0.41 -9.82 0.35
C MET A 1 1.11 -8.82 1.27
N TRP A 2 2.44 -8.72 1.16
CA TRP A 2 3.24 -7.68 1.79
C TRP A 2 3.88 -6.94 0.61
N SER A 3 3.61 -5.65 0.49
CA SER A 3 4.21 -4.85 -0.57
C SER A 3 5.61 -4.50 -0.09
N GLN A 4 6.66 -4.89 -0.81
CA GLN A 4 8.05 -4.58 -0.46
C GLN A 4 8.29 -3.08 -0.16
N SER A 5 7.42 -2.21 -0.70
CA SER A 5 7.43 -0.77 -0.48
C SER A 5 7.07 -0.33 0.93
N ASP A 6 6.39 -1.14 1.73
CA ASP A 6 5.99 -0.75 3.08
C ASP A 6 7.14 -0.93 4.08
N ASP A 7 7.99 -1.94 3.88
CA ASP A 7 9.14 -2.20 4.77
C ASP A 7 10.23 -1.11 4.62
N THR A 8 10.32 -0.45 3.45
CA THR A 8 11.28 0.65 3.22
C THR A 8 10.90 1.85 4.07
N ARG A 9 9.59 2.03 4.29
CA ARG A 9 9.03 3.24 4.88
C ARG A 9 9.33 3.34 6.37
N TYR A 10 9.47 2.20 7.03
CA TYR A 10 9.66 2.11 8.48
C TYR A 10 11.08 1.69 8.88
N ALA A 11 11.96 1.40 7.91
CA ALA A 11 13.36 1.09 8.17
C ALA A 11 14.12 2.32 8.71
N ARG A 12 14.82 2.15 9.84
CA ARG A 12 15.65 3.22 10.44
C ARG A 12 17.03 3.34 9.81
N LYS A 13 17.55 2.25 9.23
CA LYS A 13 18.87 2.20 8.59
C LYS A 13 18.74 1.67 7.17
N PRO A 14 19.54 2.18 6.21
CA PRO A 14 19.64 1.63 4.88
C PRO A 14 20.33 0.25 4.96
N GLY A 15 19.54 -0.82 5.09
CA GLY A 15 20.04 -2.20 5.19
C GLY A 15 19.10 -3.16 5.93
N ASP A 16 18.34 -2.67 6.92
CA ASP A 16 17.44 -3.51 7.74
C ASP A 16 16.37 -4.21 6.90
N GLN A 17 16.02 -3.59 5.78
CA GLN A 17 14.99 -4.06 4.88
C GLN A 17 15.42 -5.25 4.03
N VAL A 18 16.71 -5.36 3.71
CA VAL A 18 17.23 -6.47 2.90
C VAL A 18 17.13 -7.77 3.70
N LEU A 19 17.40 -7.71 5.00
CA LEU A 19 17.31 -8.86 5.89
C LEU A 19 15.87 -9.36 6.01
N ASP A 20 14.92 -8.46 6.24
CA ASP A 20 13.51 -8.81 6.34
C ASP A 20 12.98 -9.39 5.02
N GLN A 21 13.37 -8.80 3.88
CA GLN A 21 13.01 -9.33 2.56
C GLN A 21 13.63 -10.70 2.28
N LEU A 22 14.91 -10.91 2.60
CA LEU A 22 15.60 -12.17 2.31
C LEU A 22 15.00 -13.33 3.13
N ILE A 23 14.66 -13.07 4.40
CA ILE A 23 14.10 -14.07 5.30
C ILE A 23 12.63 -14.31 4.96
N MET A 24 11.82 -13.25 4.87
CA MET A 24 10.37 -13.37 4.75
C MET A 24 9.93 -13.88 3.37
N VAL A 25 10.59 -13.47 2.29
CA VAL A 25 10.26 -13.95 0.92
C VAL A 25 10.58 -15.43 0.79
N SER A 26 11.74 -15.86 1.30
CA SER A 26 12.20 -17.25 1.23
C SER A 26 11.36 -18.19 2.09
N LEU A 27 11.01 -17.78 3.32
CA LEU A 27 10.13 -18.57 4.19
C LEU A 27 8.75 -18.75 3.56
N ARG A 28 8.21 -17.70 2.93
CA ARG A 28 6.91 -17.77 2.29
C ARG A 28 6.92 -18.71 1.07
N THR A 29 7.95 -18.64 0.22
CA THR A 29 8.05 -19.55 -0.94
C THR A 29 8.23 -21.00 -0.52
N ILE A 30 8.99 -21.25 0.54
CA ILE A 30 9.12 -22.60 1.11
C ILE A 30 7.76 -23.09 1.59
N ILE A 31 7.07 -22.37 2.48
CA ILE A 31 5.77 -22.80 3.03
C ILE A 31 4.73 -23.07 1.93
N VAL A 32 4.71 -22.25 0.88
CA VAL A 32 3.81 -22.44 -0.27
C VAL A 32 4.21 -23.63 -1.14
N ALA A 33 5.51 -23.85 -1.37
CA ALA A 33 5.96 -24.94 -2.24
C ALA A 33 5.58 -26.33 -1.70
N TRP A 34 5.40 -26.45 -0.37
CA TRP A 34 5.10 -27.73 0.28
C TRP A 34 3.61 -28.08 0.38
N LYS A 35 2.66 -27.15 0.12
CA LYS A 35 1.22 -27.43 0.12
C LYS A 35 0.46 -26.68 -0.97
N LEU A 36 -0.41 -27.39 -1.70
CA LEU A 36 -1.22 -26.88 -2.83
C LEU A 36 -2.25 -25.80 -2.41
N LEU A 37 -2.46 -25.60 -1.10
CA LEU A 37 -3.37 -24.60 -0.53
C LEU A 37 -2.62 -23.29 -0.27
N TRP A 38 -2.83 -22.31 -1.15
CA TRP A 38 -2.27 -20.94 -1.03
C TRP A 38 -2.99 -20.08 0.03
N GLN A 39 -4.25 -20.39 0.31
CA GLN A 39 -5.10 -19.60 1.21
C GLN A 39 -4.90 -20.08 2.66
N PRO A 40 -4.36 -19.24 3.55
CA PRO A 40 -4.00 -19.66 4.91
C PRO A 40 -5.20 -20.08 5.76
N TYR A 41 -6.39 -19.51 5.51
CA TYR A 41 -7.61 -19.94 6.22
C TYR A 41 -8.05 -21.33 5.77
N ALA A 42 -8.09 -21.59 4.45
CA ALA A 42 -8.46 -22.90 3.91
C ALA A 42 -7.46 -23.99 4.32
N PHE A 43 -6.20 -23.61 4.55
CA PHE A 43 -5.20 -24.49 5.13
C PHE A 43 -5.53 -24.87 6.57
N LEU A 44 -5.89 -23.90 7.41
CA LEU A 44 -6.26 -24.15 8.81
C LEU A 44 -7.55 -24.96 8.92
N ASP A 45 -8.52 -24.71 8.03
CA ASP A 45 -9.76 -25.50 7.94
C ASP A 45 -9.43 -26.96 7.57
N ALA A 46 -8.58 -27.18 6.56
CA ALA A 46 -8.14 -28.52 6.19
C ALA A 46 -7.37 -29.23 7.30
N VAL A 47 -6.55 -28.52 8.09
CA VAL A 47 -5.86 -29.12 9.26
C VAL A 47 -6.88 -29.51 10.33
N HIS A 48 -7.89 -28.67 10.56
CA HIS A 48 -8.93 -28.97 11.53
C HIS A 48 -9.78 -30.20 11.15
N GLU A 49 -10.09 -30.36 9.86
CA GLU A 49 -10.86 -31.49 9.33
C GLU A 49 -10.09 -32.82 9.33
N ASN A 50 -8.77 -32.78 9.06
CA ASN A 50 -7.95 -34.00 8.97
C ASN A 50 -7.41 -34.47 10.33
N GLU A 51 -7.22 -33.56 11.29
CA GLU A 51 -6.67 -33.87 12.61
C GLU A 51 -7.68 -33.48 13.70
N ALA A 52 -8.64 -34.36 14.00
CA ALA A 52 -9.72 -34.12 14.98
C ALA A 52 -9.28 -34.25 16.45
N ASN A 53 -8.06 -33.82 16.78
CA ASN A 53 -7.48 -33.95 18.12
C ASN A 53 -7.58 -32.63 18.92
N SER A 54 -7.60 -32.70 20.25
CA SER A 54 -7.70 -31.50 21.11
C SER A 54 -6.50 -30.56 20.94
N GLY A 55 -5.32 -31.10 20.63
CA GLY A 55 -4.11 -30.31 20.33
C GLY A 55 -4.24 -29.49 19.05
N ALA A 56 -4.71 -30.11 17.96
CA ALA A 56 -4.91 -29.45 16.68
C ALA A 56 -5.93 -28.30 16.76
N ARG A 57 -6.97 -28.43 17.60
CA ARG A 57 -7.94 -27.35 17.86
C ARG A 57 -7.32 -26.13 18.54
N ALA A 58 -6.43 -26.35 19.49
CA ALA A 58 -5.71 -25.26 20.16
C ALA A 58 -4.76 -24.56 19.20
N GLU A 59 -4.01 -25.33 18.39
CA GLU A 59 -3.09 -24.79 17.39
C GLU A 59 -3.80 -23.93 16.34
N VAL A 60 -4.93 -24.42 15.80
CA VAL A 60 -5.75 -23.66 14.85
C VAL A 60 -6.28 -22.36 15.49
N ALA A 61 -6.67 -22.38 16.78
CA ALA A 61 -7.11 -21.18 17.47
C ALA A 61 -5.98 -20.14 17.61
N PHE A 62 -4.78 -20.56 18.05
CA PHE A 62 -3.63 -19.66 18.15
C PHE A 62 -3.20 -19.12 16.78
N ALA A 63 -3.20 -19.97 15.75
CA ALA A 63 -2.87 -19.57 14.38
C ALA A 63 -3.87 -18.54 13.83
N ASN A 64 -5.17 -18.73 14.07
CA ASN A 64 -6.21 -17.78 13.66
C ASN A 64 -6.11 -16.43 14.37
N ILE A 65 -5.79 -16.43 15.67
CA ILE A 65 -5.56 -15.18 16.43
C ILE A 65 -4.35 -14.43 15.86
N ALA A 66 -3.24 -15.13 15.66
CA ALA A 66 -2.02 -14.54 15.09
C ALA A 66 -2.27 -13.99 13.67
N PHE A 67 -3.00 -14.74 12.84
CA PHE A 67 -3.35 -14.30 11.49
C PHE A 67 -4.25 -13.08 11.50
N THR A 68 -5.27 -13.05 12.35
CA THR A 68 -6.19 -11.91 12.49
C THR A 68 -5.44 -10.65 12.92
N LEU A 69 -4.59 -10.77 13.94
CA LEU A 69 -3.75 -9.66 14.40
C LEU A 69 -2.81 -9.14 13.30
N SER A 70 -2.23 -10.05 12.52
CA SER A 70 -1.40 -9.70 11.37
C SER A 70 -2.18 -8.95 10.30
N GLN A 71 -3.41 -9.38 9.98
CA GLN A 71 -4.25 -8.69 9.00
C GLN A 71 -4.66 -7.29 9.45
N ILE A 72 -5.04 -7.12 10.72
CA ILE A 72 -5.37 -5.80 11.28
C ILE A 72 -4.16 -4.87 11.18
N SER A 73 -2.99 -5.34 11.61
CA SER A 73 -1.74 -4.55 11.56
C SER A 73 -1.43 -4.08 10.14
N ARG A 74 -1.58 -4.98 9.15
CA ARG A 74 -1.35 -4.66 7.74
C ARG A 74 -2.31 -3.59 7.23
N VAL A 75 -3.60 -3.68 7.55
CA VAL A 75 -4.60 -2.69 7.09
C VAL A 75 -4.35 -1.31 7.70
N VAL A 76 -3.93 -1.26 8.97
CA VAL A 76 -3.57 0.00 9.63
C VAL A 76 -2.34 0.63 8.96
N ALA A 77 -1.26 -0.14 8.79
CA ALA A 77 -0.02 0.38 8.23
C ALA A 77 -0.17 0.82 6.75
N SER A 78 -0.78 -0.02 5.92
CA SER A 78 -0.87 0.22 4.47
C SER A 78 -1.93 1.25 4.09
N ASN A 79 -3.11 1.22 4.72
CA ASN A 79 -4.24 2.05 4.26
C ASN A 79 -4.49 3.25 5.18
N CYS A 80 -4.46 3.06 6.50
CA CYS A 80 -4.83 4.14 7.43
C CYS A 80 -3.73 5.20 7.53
N VAL A 81 -2.45 4.79 7.60
CA VAL A 81 -1.33 5.73 7.70
C VAL A 81 -1.16 6.52 6.40
N VAL A 82 -1.27 5.87 5.24
CA VAL A 82 -1.21 6.55 3.93
C VAL A 82 -2.33 7.59 3.81
N ALA A 83 -3.58 7.19 4.06
CA ALA A 83 -4.72 8.09 4.00
C ALA A 83 -4.58 9.28 4.99
N GLY A 84 -4.03 9.03 6.18
CA GLY A 84 -3.75 10.07 7.16
C GLY A 84 -2.72 11.10 6.68
N ILE A 85 -1.67 10.66 5.98
CA ILE A 85 -0.65 11.55 5.41
C ILE A 85 -1.21 12.34 4.23
N ASP A 86 -2.01 11.71 3.36
CA ASP A 86 -2.62 12.41 2.22
C ASP A 86 -3.56 13.52 2.70
N LEU A 87 -4.38 13.25 3.71
CA LEU A 87 -5.30 14.26 4.24
C LEU A 87 -4.58 15.36 5.03
N ALA A 88 -3.50 15.02 5.75
CA ALA A 88 -2.68 16.00 6.46
C ALA A 88 -1.85 16.88 5.50
N THR A 89 -1.50 16.39 4.32
CA THR A 89 -0.78 17.18 3.31
C THR A 89 -1.71 18.11 2.53
N LEU A 90 -2.94 17.67 2.23
CA LEU A 90 -3.93 18.50 1.53
C LEU A 90 -4.61 19.53 2.45
N LEU A 91 -4.96 19.12 3.67
CA LEU A 91 -5.75 19.91 4.62
C LEU A 91 -5.03 20.00 5.97
N ALA A 92 -3.76 20.42 5.95
CA ALA A 92 -2.88 20.51 7.12
C ALA A 92 -3.47 21.31 8.30
N ARG A 93 -4.34 22.29 8.02
CA ARG A 93 -4.99 23.10 9.06
C ARG A 93 -6.09 22.35 9.81
N TRP A 94 -6.70 21.34 9.19
CA TRP A 94 -7.89 20.66 9.70
C TRP A 94 -7.60 19.23 10.19
N PHE A 95 -6.59 18.57 9.61
CA PHE A 95 -6.30 17.17 9.89
C PHE A 95 -4.86 16.97 10.36
N THR A 96 -4.75 16.23 11.47
CA THR A 96 -3.50 15.57 11.88
C THR A 96 -3.48 14.15 11.31
N ILE A 97 -2.29 13.53 11.20
CA ILE A 97 -2.12 12.18 10.65
C ILE A 97 -3.03 11.16 11.36
N ARG A 98 -3.17 11.27 12.69
CA ARG A 98 -4.05 10.39 13.49
C ARG A 98 -5.52 10.60 13.15
N CYS A 99 -5.99 11.85 13.11
CA CYS A 99 -7.38 12.15 12.75
C CYS A 99 -7.72 11.71 11.32
N GLY A 100 -6.80 11.88 10.36
CA GLY A 100 -7.01 11.42 8.99
C GLY A 100 -7.12 9.90 8.90
N GLY A 101 -6.34 9.16 9.69
CA GLY A 101 -6.48 7.70 9.81
C GLY A 101 -7.85 7.27 10.33
N TYR A 102 -8.37 7.92 11.39
CA TYR A 102 -9.73 7.62 11.89
C TYR A 102 -10.81 7.96 10.86
N PHE A 103 -10.66 9.07 10.14
CA PHE A 103 -11.58 9.46 9.08
C PHE A 103 -11.63 8.41 7.96
N ALA A 104 -10.48 7.88 7.54
CA ALA A 104 -10.41 6.82 6.53
C ALA A 104 -11.12 5.53 6.98
N ILE A 105 -11.01 5.16 8.25
CA ILE A 105 -11.72 3.99 8.82
C ILE A 105 -13.24 4.20 8.75
N VAL A 106 -13.73 5.36 9.19
CA VAL A 106 -15.16 5.71 9.12
C VAL A 106 -15.66 5.68 7.68
N LEU A 107 -14.92 6.29 6.75
CA LEU A 107 -15.26 6.29 5.33
C LEU A 107 -15.36 4.85 4.77
N CYS A 108 -14.45 3.96 5.17
CA CYS A 108 -14.46 2.55 4.75
C CYS A 108 -15.73 1.83 5.22
N PHE A 109 -16.17 2.05 6.47
CA PHE A 109 -17.42 1.48 6.97
C PHE A 109 -18.64 2.03 6.25
N VAL A 110 -18.65 3.33 5.90
CA VAL A 110 -19.74 3.94 5.14
C VAL A 110 -19.79 3.42 3.71
N MET A 111 -18.65 3.16 3.08
CA MET A 111 -18.56 2.64 1.70
C MET A 111 -18.79 1.12 1.60
N SER A 112 -18.52 0.36 2.66
CA SER A 112 -18.64 -1.10 2.68
C SER A 112 -20.04 -1.67 2.35
N PRO A 113 -21.17 -1.10 2.84
CA PRO A 113 -22.50 -1.62 2.51
C PRO A 113 -22.99 -1.23 1.11
N VAL A 114 -22.40 -0.21 0.47
CA VAL A 114 -22.91 0.37 -0.77
C VAL A 114 -22.53 -0.45 -2.02
N VAL A 115 -21.66 -1.46 -1.88
CA VAL A 115 -21.16 -2.26 -3.01
C VAL A 115 -21.36 -3.75 -2.73
N SER A 116 -22.17 -4.43 -3.54
CA SER A 116 -22.41 -5.87 -3.44
C SER A 116 -21.10 -6.65 -3.56
N ALA A 117 -20.93 -7.73 -2.79
CA ALA A 117 -19.68 -8.51 -2.75
C ALA A 117 -19.24 -9.01 -4.14
N GLN A 118 -20.19 -9.38 -5.01
CA GLN A 118 -19.89 -9.79 -6.40
C GLN A 118 -19.33 -8.66 -7.28
N GLN A 119 -19.81 -7.42 -7.12
CA GLN A 119 -19.29 -6.26 -7.87
C GLN A 119 -17.88 -5.87 -7.42
N ARG A 120 -17.55 -6.08 -6.12
CA ARG A 120 -16.21 -5.83 -5.59
C ARG A 120 -15.15 -6.72 -6.22
N TRP A 121 -15.45 -8.01 -6.41
CA TRP A 121 -14.53 -8.94 -7.06
C TRP A 121 -14.32 -8.61 -8.54
N GLN A 122 -15.37 -8.25 -9.28
CA GLN A 122 -15.25 -7.85 -10.68
C GLN A 122 -14.47 -6.54 -10.84
N PHE A 123 -14.68 -5.53 -9.98
CA PHE A 123 -13.88 -4.30 -10.01
C PHE A 123 -12.40 -4.54 -9.64
N CYS A 124 -12.14 -5.47 -8.72
CA CYS A 124 -10.78 -5.82 -8.31
C CYS A 124 -10.05 -6.68 -9.36
N ASP A 125 -10.70 -7.64 -10.03
CA ASP A 125 -10.09 -8.44 -11.09
C ASP A 125 -9.95 -7.65 -12.40
N CYS A 126 -10.94 -6.84 -12.79
CA CYS A 126 -10.78 -5.87 -13.89
C CYS A 126 -9.73 -4.80 -13.56
N GLY A 127 -9.38 -4.59 -12.29
CA GLY A 127 -8.35 -3.66 -11.84
C GLY A 127 -6.94 -4.25 -11.73
N ARG A 128 -6.77 -5.58 -11.70
CA ARG A 128 -5.46 -6.23 -11.45
C ARG A 128 -4.48 -6.15 -12.61
N GLN A 129 -4.95 -6.10 -13.86
CA GLN A 129 -4.09 -5.93 -15.05
C GLN A 129 -3.90 -4.45 -15.44
N PRO A 130 -4.94 -3.62 -15.62
CA PRO A 130 -4.74 -2.25 -16.13
C PRO A 130 -4.32 -1.20 -15.08
N GLN A 131 -4.46 -1.42 -13.76
CA GLN A 131 -4.05 -0.42 -12.74
C GLN A 131 -2.61 -0.53 -12.24
N ARG A 132 -1.87 -1.59 -12.60
CA ARG A 132 -0.43 -1.67 -12.28
C ARG A 132 0.35 -0.54 -12.95
N LEU A 133 -0.07 -0.17 -14.16
CA LEU A 133 0.65 0.72 -15.07
C LEU A 133 0.51 2.20 -14.70
N PRO A 134 -0.67 2.74 -14.35
CA PRO A 134 -0.78 4.13 -13.88
C PRO A 134 -0.10 4.37 -12.53
N ARG A 135 -0.11 3.37 -11.64
CA ARG A 135 0.54 3.46 -10.32
C ARG A 135 2.07 3.40 -10.42
N SER A 136 2.61 2.56 -11.30
CA SER A 136 4.05 2.55 -11.59
C SER A 136 4.50 3.79 -12.36
N ALA A 137 3.69 4.31 -13.27
CA ALA A 137 3.99 5.55 -14.01
C ALA A 137 4.17 6.75 -13.09
N HIS A 138 3.33 6.91 -12.07
CA HIS A 138 3.48 7.99 -11.09
C HIS A 138 4.78 7.88 -10.29
N GLY A 139 5.11 6.68 -9.78
CA GLY A 139 6.35 6.46 -9.03
C GLY A 139 7.60 6.76 -9.87
N ASN A 140 7.62 6.26 -11.11
CA ASN A 140 8.73 6.50 -12.04
C ASN A 140 8.92 7.98 -12.37
N GLN A 141 7.81 8.72 -12.50
CA GLN A 141 7.84 10.14 -12.77
C GLN A 141 8.44 10.94 -11.61
N VAL A 142 8.04 10.65 -10.37
CA VAL A 142 8.60 11.30 -9.18
C VAL A 142 10.09 10.96 -9.03
N CYS A 143 10.47 9.69 -9.26
CA CYS A 143 11.87 9.28 -9.27
C CYS A 143 12.69 9.98 -10.35
N ALA A 144 12.16 10.11 -11.57
CA ALA A 144 12.82 10.79 -12.67
C ALA A 144 13.01 12.29 -12.38
N ASP A 145 12.00 12.97 -11.85
CA ASP A 145 12.12 14.38 -11.47
C ASP A 145 13.18 14.58 -10.38
N TYR A 146 13.22 13.69 -9.37
CA TYR A 146 14.19 13.77 -8.30
C TYR A 146 15.63 13.50 -8.74
N VAL A 147 15.84 12.43 -9.52
CA VAL A 147 17.19 11.98 -9.90
C VAL A 147 17.74 12.71 -11.12
N LEU A 148 16.94 12.86 -12.18
CA LEU A 148 17.40 13.42 -13.45
C LEU A 148 17.28 14.94 -13.47
N THR A 149 16.11 15.49 -13.12
CA THR A 149 15.86 16.95 -13.21
C THR A 149 16.52 17.68 -12.05
N ARG A 150 16.32 17.20 -10.81
CA ARG A 150 16.75 17.89 -9.59
C ARG A 150 18.08 17.40 -9.01
N LYS A 151 18.69 16.36 -9.60
CA LYS A 151 19.97 15.79 -9.16
C LYS A 151 20.04 15.54 -7.65
N ARG A 152 18.94 15.04 -7.07
CA ARG A 152 18.77 14.74 -5.63
C ARG A 152 18.75 15.96 -4.70
N ALA A 153 18.55 17.17 -5.20
CA ALA A 153 18.45 18.38 -4.39
C ALA A 153 17.01 18.94 -4.40
N ILE A 154 16.38 19.05 -3.22
CA ILE A 154 15.05 19.64 -3.04
C ILE A 154 15.16 20.81 -2.06
N LYS A 155 14.57 21.96 -2.41
CA LYS A 155 14.54 23.14 -1.56
C LYS A 155 13.28 23.12 -0.69
N LEU A 156 13.42 22.68 0.57
CA LEU A 156 12.30 22.51 1.51
C LEU A 156 11.49 23.78 1.75
N THR A 157 12.15 24.95 1.81
CA THR A 157 11.47 26.24 2.06
C THR A 157 10.45 26.58 0.99
N ASP A 158 10.73 26.22 -0.26
CA ASP A 158 9.84 26.48 -1.39
C ASP A 158 8.73 25.42 -1.53
N VAL A 159 8.93 24.21 -0.98
CA VAL A 159 7.93 23.14 -0.96
C VAL A 159 6.78 23.45 0.01
N TYR A 160 7.11 24.01 1.18
CA TYR A 160 6.10 24.39 2.18
C TYR A 160 5.60 25.84 2.02
N GLY A 161 6.24 26.64 1.17
CA GLY A 161 5.89 28.03 0.93
C GLY A 161 4.78 28.18 -0.12
N ASN A 162 3.63 28.74 0.28
CA ASN A 162 2.53 29.07 -0.63
C ASN A 162 2.71 30.45 -1.30
N SER A 163 3.89 30.69 -1.86
CA SER A 163 4.23 31.96 -2.52
C SER A 163 4.25 31.80 -4.05
N PRO A 164 3.72 32.77 -4.82
CA PRO A 164 3.87 32.80 -6.28
C PRO A 164 5.33 32.81 -6.76
N ALA A 165 6.26 33.22 -5.88
CA ALA A 165 7.70 33.22 -6.15
C ALA A 165 8.37 31.84 -5.91
N SER A 166 7.62 30.84 -5.42
CA SER A 166 8.15 29.49 -5.21
C SER A 166 8.49 28.83 -6.55
N ILE A 167 9.64 28.16 -6.61
CA ILE A 167 10.06 27.37 -7.78
C ILE A 167 9.09 26.24 -8.14
N TYR A 168 8.20 25.86 -7.21
CA TYR A 168 7.19 24.81 -7.39
C TYR A 168 5.80 25.36 -7.75
N TRP A 169 5.65 26.69 -7.91
CA TRP A 169 4.35 27.31 -8.20
C TRP A 169 3.88 27.06 -9.64
N TYR A 170 4.78 26.87 -10.61
CA TYR A 170 4.44 26.61 -12.03
C TYR A 170 3.27 27.51 -12.54
N THR A 171 2.27 26.93 -13.21
CA THR A 171 1.07 27.65 -13.65
C THR A 171 0.01 27.65 -12.54
N ARG A 172 0.11 28.60 -11.60
CA ARG A 172 -0.83 28.80 -10.47
C ARG A 172 -1.01 27.58 -9.55
N GLY A 173 0.09 26.92 -9.21
CA GLY A 173 0.14 25.72 -8.39
C GLY A 173 0.02 24.41 -9.18
N TRP A 174 -0.18 24.46 -10.50
CA TRP A 174 -0.32 23.26 -11.33
C TRP A 174 0.82 23.13 -12.33
N ASN A 175 1.36 21.91 -12.47
CA ASN A 175 2.33 21.57 -13.51
C ASN A 175 1.70 20.64 -14.56
N TRP A 176 1.20 21.21 -15.65
CA TRP A 176 0.55 20.44 -16.72
C TRP A 176 1.51 19.45 -17.41
N ARG A 177 2.82 19.74 -17.43
CA ARG A 177 3.82 18.83 -18.02
C ARG A 177 3.86 17.49 -17.29
N VAL A 178 3.65 17.53 -15.97
CA VAL A 178 3.57 16.34 -15.12
C VAL A 178 2.33 15.51 -15.47
N ALA A 179 1.18 16.16 -15.67
CA ALA A 179 -0.04 15.47 -16.07
C ALA A 179 0.10 14.80 -17.45
N VAL A 180 0.71 15.50 -18.41
CA VAL A 180 0.94 14.95 -19.76
C VAL A 180 1.91 13.77 -19.72
N SER A 181 3.03 13.85 -19.00
CA SER A 181 3.96 12.72 -18.90
C SER A 181 3.35 11.51 -18.18
N TRP A 182 2.45 11.74 -17.20
CA TRP A 182 1.73 10.65 -16.55
C TRP A 182 0.75 9.97 -17.52
N LEU A 183 -0.02 10.74 -18.29
CA LEU A 183 -0.93 10.20 -19.31
C LEU A 183 -0.18 9.44 -20.42
N LEU A 184 0.96 9.97 -20.87
CA LEU A 184 1.82 9.28 -21.84
C LEU A 184 2.37 7.97 -21.25
N GLY A 185 2.85 7.99 -20.00
CA GLY A 185 3.33 6.79 -19.33
C GLY A 185 2.23 5.74 -19.12
N ALA A 186 1.01 6.17 -18.81
CA ALA A 186 -0.14 5.29 -18.66
C ALA A 186 -0.64 4.74 -20.01
N CYS A 187 -0.51 5.49 -21.10
CA CYS A 187 -0.94 5.09 -22.44
C CYS A 187 0.10 4.21 -23.16
N MET A 188 1.40 4.42 -22.92
CA MET A 188 2.48 3.71 -23.62
C MET A 188 2.66 2.24 -23.19
N PHE A 189 2.04 1.80 -22.09
CA PHE A 189 2.03 0.40 -21.68
C PHE A 189 0.59 -0.12 -21.61
N PRO A 190 0.05 -0.67 -22.71
CA PRO A 190 -1.15 -1.49 -22.69
C PRO A 190 -0.74 -2.97 -22.52
N GLY A 191 -0.80 -3.50 -21.29
CA GLY A 191 -0.48 -4.91 -21.02
C GLY A 191 -0.60 -5.31 -19.55
#